data_AF-A0A0C9YJB6-F1
#
_entry.id   AF-A0A0C9YJB6-F1
#
_cell.length_a   1.000
_cell.length_b   1.000
_cell.length_c   1.000
_cell.angle_alpha   90.00
_cell.angle_beta   90.00
_cell.angle_gamma   90.00
#
_symmetry.space_group_name_H-M   'P 1'
#
loop_
_entity.id
_entity.type
_entity.pdbx_description
1 polymer ?
#
loop_
_entity_poly.entity_id
_entity_poly.type
_entity_poly.pdbx_seq_one_letter_code
_entity_poly.pdbx_strand_id
1 'polypeptide(L)'
;MAAQSDALARSADVEVLVRRSMTKGYELLSLLTPPAYTAFVLARKGRGHLTVNRFLRANWIGGAAGCVGGGAFEYVRSAYADEVTIRRRRLL
;
A
#
# COMPACT_ATOMS: atom_id res chain seq x y z
N MET A 1 26.75 -2.05 -22.61
CA MET A 1 26.77 -2.74 -21.30
C MET A 1 26.44 -1.79 -20.15
N ALA A 2 27.09 -0.63 -20.00
CA ALA A 2 26.83 0.33 -18.90
C ALA A 2 25.34 0.77 -18.78
N ALA A 3 24.70 1.13 -19.90
CA ALA A 3 23.28 1.54 -19.88
C ALA A 3 22.32 0.41 -19.44
N GLN A 4 22.68 -0.85 -19.68
CA GLN A 4 21.88 -2.00 -19.27
C GLN A 4 22.04 -2.28 -17.77
N SER A 5 23.25 -2.14 -17.23
CA SER A 5 23.48 -2.24 -15.78
C SER A 5 22.76 -1.14 -15.00
N ASP A 6 22.73 0.09 -15.53
CA ASP A 6 22.04 1.21 -14.87
C ASP A 6 20.51 1.00 -14.85
N ALA A 7 19.93 0.55 -15.97
CA ALA A 7 18.52 0.19 -16.03
C ALA A 7 18.14 -0.95 -15.05
N LEU A 8 19.00 -1.96 -14.92
CA LEU A 8 18.80 -3.06 -13.96
C LEU A 8 18.89 -2.55 -12.52
N ALA A 9 19.87 -1.70 -12.19
CA ALA A 9 20.00 -1.10 -10.87
C ALA A 9 18.77 -0.26 -10.50
N ARG A 10 18.27 0.56 -11.43
CA ARG A 10 17.03 1.33 -11.25
C ARG A 10 15.83 0.42 -11.01
N SER A 11 15.68 -0.65 -11.78
CA SER A 11 14.57 -1.58 -11.64
C SER A 11 14.54 -2.24 -10.25
N ALA A 12 15.71 -2.63 -9.74
CA ALA A 12 15.86 -3.19 -8.40
C ALA A 12 15.53 -2.17 -7.30
N ASP A 13 15.98 -0.92 -7.45
CA ASP A 13 15.68 0.15 -6.49
C ASP A 13 14.17 0.45 -6.43
N VAL A 14 13.49 0.47 -7.58
CA VAL A 14 12.03 0.65 -7.67
C VAL A 14 11.29 -0.52 -7.01
N GLU A 15 11.73 -1.77 -7.25
CA GLU A 15 11.12 -2.94 -6.64
C GLU A 15 11.16 -2.89 -5.11
N VAL A 16 12.30 -2.48 -4.53
CA VAL A 16 12.46 -2.32 -3.08
C VAL A 16 11.51 -1.26 -2.53
N LEU A 17 11.37 -0.11 -3.22
CA LEU A 17 10.46 0.96 -2.81
C LEU A 17 8.99 0.51 -2.88
N VAL A 18 8.61 -0.20 -3.94
CA VAL A 18 7.25 -0.75 -4.12
C VAL A 18 6.94 -1.78 -3.02
N ARG A 19 7.85 -2.71 -2.72
CA ARG A 19 7.64 -3.68 -1.62
C ARG A 19 7.48 -2.96 -0.27
N ARG A 20 8.29 -1.93 -0.01
CA ARG A 20 8.20 -1.13 1.22
C ARG A 20 6.87 -0.39 1.32
N SER A 21 6.34 0.15 0.22
CA SER A 21 5.06 0.84 0.21
C SER A 21 3.85 -0.08 0.27
N MET A 22 3.92 -1.28 -0.32
CA MET A 22 2.91 -2.31 -0.15
C MET A 22 2.76 -2.67 1.33
N THR A 23 3.88 -2.84 2.03
CA THR A 23 3.90 -3.16 3.47
C THR A 23 3.32 -2.00 4.30
N LYS A 24 3.75 -0.76 4.05
CA LYS A 24 3.19 0.42 4.73
C LYS A 24 1.70 0.63 4.42
N GLY A 25 1.29 0.39 3.19
CA GLY A 25 -0.10 0.47 2.76
C GLY A 25 -0.97 -0.58 3.47
N TYR A 26 -0.47 -1.80 3.61
CA TYR A 26 -1.11 -2.85 4.40
C TYR A 26 -1.25 -2.45 5.87
N GLU A 27 -0.18 -1.97 6.50
CA GLU A 27 -0.19 -1.56 7.91
C GLU A 27 -1.20 -0.43 8.15
N LEU A 28 -1.15 0.63 7.34
CA LEU A 28 -2.04 1.78 7.45
C LEU A 28 -3.50 1.39 7.27
N LEU A 29 -3.83 0.64 6.20
CA LEU A 29 -5.21 0.27 5.94
C LEU A 29 -5.69 -0.83 6.87
N SER A 30 -4.85 -1.74 7.36
CA SER A 30 -5.26 -2.71 8.39
C SER A 30 -5.58 -2.03 9.72
N LEU A 31 -4.92 -0.91 10.04
CA LEU A 31 -5.23 -0.13 11.23
C LEU A 31 -6.48 0.76 11.04
N LEU A 32 -6.65 1.33 9.84
CA LEU A 32 -7.73 2.28 9.55
C LEU A 32 -9.05 1.61 9.14
N THR A 33 -9.00 0.42 8.56
CA THR A 33 -10.20 -0.31 8.11
C THR A 33 -11.13 -0.66 9.27
N PRO A 34 -10.66 -1.15 10.43
CA PRO A 34 -11.51 -1.41 11.59
C PRO A 34 -12.36 -0.21 12.04
N PRO A 35 -11.78 0.98 12.34
CA PRO A 35 -12.57 2.15 12.71
C PRO A 35 -13.40 2.72 11.55
N ALA A 36 -12.90 2.68 10.31
CA ALA A 36 -13.68 3.14 9.16
C ALA A 36 -14.92 2.27 8.92
N TYR A 37 -14.78 0.95 9.04
CA TYR A 37 -15.87 0.01 8.88
C TYR A 37 -16.90 0.12 10.00
N THR A 38 -16.48 0.28 11.25
CA THR A 38 -17.41 0.47 12.37
C THR A 38 -18.19 1.78 12.22
N ALA A 39 -17.52 2.88 11.87
CA ALA A 39 -18.18 4.16 11.57
C ALA A 39 -19.20 4.02 10.42
N PHE A 40 -18.81 3.36 9.33
CA PHE A 40 -19.69 3.13 8.19
C PHE A 40 -20.94 2.30 8.55
N VAL A 41 -20.77 1.20 9.29
CA VAL A 41 -21.89 0.35 9.71
C VAL A 41 -22.80 1.08 10.69
N LEU A 42 -22.23 1.81 11.65
CA LEU A 42 -23.01 2.63 12.60
C LEU A 42 -23.83 3.70 11.87
N ALA A 43 -23.25 4.39 10.89
CA ALA A 43 -23.92 5.46 10.14
C ALA A 43 -25.02 4.95 9.17
N ARG A 44 -24.81 3.79 8.53
CA ARG A 44 -25.71 3.30 7.45
C ARG A 44 -26.66 2.17 7.85
N LYS A 45 -26.25 1.27 8.75
CA LYS A 45 -26.93 -0.01 8.98
C LYS A 45 -27.31 -0.26 10.45
N GLY A 46 -26.79 0.55 11.39
CA GLY A 46 -27.03 0.38 12.81
C GLY A 46 -26.26 -0.80 13.45
N ARG A 47 -26.37 -0.92 14.77
CA ARG A 47 -25.54 -1.81 15.62
C ARG A 47 -25.79 -3.31 15.38
N GLY A 48 -26.99 -3.70 14.95
CA GLY A 48 -27.38 -5.12 14.77
C GLY A 48 -26.67 -5.85 13.63
N HIS A 49 -25.98 -5.12 12.76
CA HIS A 49 -25.26 -5.67 11.62
C HIS A 49 -23.74 -5.79 11.85
N LEU A 50 -23.24 -5.43 13.03
CA LEU A 50 -21.85 -5.63 13.43
C LEU A 50 -21.65 -7.08 13.88
N THR A 51 -21.27 -7.95 12.96
CA THR A 51 -20.86 -9.32 13.28
C THR A 51 -19.35 -9.47 13.14
N VAL A 52 -18.74 -10.29 14.00
CA VAL A 52 -17.28 -10.51 14.02
C VAL A 52 -16.79 -11.02 12.66
N ASN A 53 -17.51 -11.95 12.03
CA ASN A 53 -17.14 -12.50 10.72
C ASN A 53 -17.11 -11.41 9.63
N ARG A 54 -18.07 -10.49 9.63
CA ARG A 54 -18.15 -9.42 8.62
C ARG A 54 -17.10 -8.34 8.85
N PHE A 55 -16.78 -8.06 10.12
CA PHE A 55 -15.70 -7.17 10.51
C PHE A 55 -14.33 -7.73 10.13
N LEU A 56 -14.06 -9.01 10.38
CA LEU A 56 -12.81 -9.66 10.00
C LEU A 56 -12.63 -9.66 8.48
N ARG A 57 -13.69 -10.02 7.72
CA ARG A 57 -13.67 -9.94 6.25
C ARG A 57 -13.38 -8.53 5.75
N ALA A 58 -14.03 -7.52 6.33
CA ALA A 58 -13.79 -6.13 5.96
C ALA A 58 -12.33 -5.74 6.20
N ASN A 59 -11.74 -6.14 7.34
CA ASN A 59 -10.35 -5.89 7.65
C ASN A 59 -9.38 -6.54 6.65
N TRP A 60 -9.59 -7.82 6.33
CA TRP A 60 -8.78 -8.53 5.34
C TRP A 60 -8.88 -7.89 3.94
N ILE A 61 -10.08 -7.48 3.54
CA ILE A 61 -10.30 -6.78 2.26
C ILE A 61 -9.60 -5.42 2.27
N GLY A 62 -9.68 -4.67 3.37
CA GLY A 62 -9.01 -3.37 3.52
C GLY A 62 -7.50 -3.48 3.49
N GLY A 63 -6.93 -4.47 4.19
CA GLY A 63 -5.50 -4.76 4.13
C GLY A 63 -5.04 -5.13 2.73
N ALA A 64 -5.76 -6.03 2.03
CA ALA A 64 -5.45 -6.40 0.65
C ALA A 64 -5.54 -5.20 -0.32
N ALA A 65 -6.57 -4.36 -0.18
CA ALA A 65 -6.70 -3.13 -0.94
C ALA A 65 -5.53 -2.16 -0.65
N GLY A 66 -5.03 -2.11 0.58
CA GLY A 66 -3.88 -1.31 0.96
C GLY A 66 -2.54 -1.80 0.43
N CYS A 67 -2.33 -3.11 0.37
CA CYS A 67 -1.19 -3.71 -0.33
C CYS A 67 -1.17 -3.26 -1.79
N VAL A 68 -2.28 -3.49 -2.51
CA VAL A 68 -2.37 -3.20 -3.94
C VAL A 68 -2.28 -1.71 -4.21
N GLY A 69 -3.00 -0.89 -3.44
CA GLY A 69 -3.00 0.57 -3.57
C GLY A 69 -1.63 1.19 -3.26
N GLY A 70 -0.97 0.77 -2.18
CA GLY A 70 0.36 1.26 -1.81
C GLY A 70 1.44 0.89 -2.83
N GLY A 71 1.38 -0.32 -3.40
CA GLY A 71 2.28 -0.75 -4.46
C GLY A 71 2.07 -0.02 -5.78
N ALA A 72 0.82 0.09 -6.24
CA ALA A 72 0.49 0.80 -7.47
C ALA A 72 0.85 2.29 -7.39
N PHE A 73 0.58 2.94 -6.24
CA PHE A 73 0.92 4.33 -6.02
C PHE A 73 2.42 4.60 -6.13
N GLU A 74 3.27 3.82 -5.44
CA GLU A 74 4.72 4.01 -5.55
C GLU A 74 5.27 3.60 -6.91
N TYR A 75 4.67 2.63 -7.59
CA TYR A 75 5.06 2.28 -8.95
C TYR A 75 4.85 3.46 -9.90
N VAL A 76 3.67 4.07 -9.90
CA VAL A 76 3.36 5.25 -10.72
C VAL A 76 4.28 6.41 -10.30
N ARG A 77 4.43 6.67 -9.00
CA ARG A 77 5.32 7.73 -8.50
C ARG A 77 6.77 7.53 -8.93
N SER A 78 7.25 6.28 -9.00
CA SER A 78 8.61 5.95 -9.39
C SER A 78 8.83 5.98 -10.90
N ALA A 79 7.78 5.75 -11.70
CA ALA A 79 7.81 5.87 -13.15
C ALA A 79 8.08 7.33 -13.61
N TYR A 80 7.56 8.32 -12.88
CA TYR A 80 7.75 9.74 -13.17
C TYR A 80 8.91 10.40 -12.41
N ALA A 81 9.68 9.65 -11.62
CA ALA A 81 10.75 10.20 -10.79
C ALA A 81 12.15 10.00 -11.38
N ASP A 82 13.02 10.99 -11.12
CA ASP A 82 14.44 10.92 -11.48
C ASP A 82 15.20 9.86 -10.67
N GLU A 83 16.25 9.32 -11.29
CA GLU A 83 17.07 8.22 -10.78
C GLU A 83 17.82 8.60 -9.47
N VAL A 84 18.26 9.86 -9.38
CA VAL A 84 18.86 10.42 -8.15
C VAL A 84 17.84 10.44 -6.99
N THR A 85 16.58 10.76 -7.28
CA THR A 85 15.50 10.83 -6.29
C THR A 85 15.06 9.44 -5.84
N ILE A 86 15.10 8.43 -6.72
CA ILE A 86 14.85 7.02 -6.38
C ILE A 86 15.96 6.51 -5.45
N ARG A 87 17.23 6.70 -5.83
CA ARG A 87 18.40 6.28 -5.04
C ARG A 87 18.43 6.95 -3.67
N ARG A 88 18.19 8.26 -3.60
CA ARG A 88 18.13 9.01 -2.32
C ARG A 88 17.04 8.49 -1.40
N ARG A 89 15.87 8.10 -1.93
CA ARG A 89 14.77 7.53 -1.13
C ARG A 89 15.02 6.11 -0.66
N ARG A 90 15.83 5.33 -1.38
CA ARG A 90 16.24 4.00 -0.93
C ARG A 90 17.21 4.06 0.25
N LEU A 91 18.09 5.06 0.28
CA LEU A 91 19.14 5.21 1.30
C LEU A 91 18.62 5.81 2.62
N LEU A 92 17.36 6.29 2.65
CA LEU A 92 16.66 6.83 3.83
C LEU A 92 15.66 5.81 4.41
#